data_AF-A0A816WR82-F1
#
_entry.id   AF-A0A816WR82-F1
#
_cell.length_a   1.000
_cell.length_b   1.000
_cell.length_c   1.000
_cell.angle_alpha   90.00
_cell.angle_beta   90.00
_cell.angle_gamma   90.00
#
_symmetry.space_group_name_H-M   'P 1'
#
loop_
_entity.id
_entity.type
_entity.pdbx_description
1 polymer ?
#
loop_
_entity_poly.entity_id
_entity_poly.type
_entity_poly.pdbx_seq_one_letter_code
_entity_poly.pdbx_strand_id
1 'polypeptide(L)'
;MLNINGDHCHPCEPGKIQIRKFKQVVKIRAINETTPITQNHDEKTARIDLSTLSIASLPSQREISSTLNRARRLQAPRISNSQIFDISESYTRTLKN
;
A
#
# COMPACT_ATOMS: atom_id res chain seq x y z
N MET A 1 -17.96 -52.07 55.60
CA MET A 1 -17.85 -50.64 55.26
C MET A 1 -17.87 -50.51 53.74
N LEU A 2 -18.95 -49.99 53.16
CA LEU A 2 -19.05 -49.72 51.73
C LEU A 2 -18.65 -48.26 51.49
N ASN A 3 -17.49 -48.04 50.87
CA ASN A 3 -17.05 -46.71 50.46
C ASN A 3 -17.87 -46.28 49.25
N ILE A 4 -18.89 -45.47 49.49
CA ILE A 4 -19.67 -44.78 48.46
C ILE A 4 -18.90 -43.48 48.16
N ASN A 5 -17.84 -43.58 47.35
CA ASN A 5 -17.30 -42.39 46.71
C ASN A 5 -18.39 -41.90 45.73
N GLY A 6 -19.01 -40.77 46.08
CA GLY A 6 -20.17 -40.20 45.40
C GLY A 6 -19.91 -39.65 44.01
N ASP A 7 -19.17 -40.37 43.16
CA ASP A 7 -19.18 -40.13 41.73
C ASP A 7 -20.40 -40.82 41.15
N HIS A 8 -21.48 -40.04 41.05
CA HIS A 8 -22.68 -40.48 40.36
C HIS A 8 -22.36 -40.69 38.87
N CYS A 9 -22.14 -41.94 38.48
CA CYS A 9 -22.14 -42.39 37.09
C CYS A 9 -23.56 -42.29 36.51
N HIS A 10 -24.05 -41.05 36.29
CA HIS A 10 -25.27 -40.86 35.53
C HIS A 10 -24.96 -41.01 34.04
N PRO A 11 -25.72 -41.83 33.29
CA PRO A 11 -25.59 -41.88 31.85
C PRO A 11 -25.80 -40.46 31.31
N CYS A 12 -24.79 -39.94 30.59
CA CYS A 12 -24.86 -38.59 30.05
C CYS A 12 -26.02 -38.51 29.07
N GLU A 13 -26.98 -37.62 29.33
CA GLU A 13 -28.13 -37.45 28.46
C GLU A 13 -27.67 -37.15 27.02
N PRO A 14 -28.23 -37.84 26.02
CA PRO A 14 -27.77 -37.73 24.63
C PRO A 14 -27.78 -36.29 24.10
N GLY A 15 -28.70 -35.45 24.58
CA GLY A 15 -28.72 -34.01 24.25
C GLY A 15 -27.49 -33.24 24.73
N LYS A 16 -26.94 -33.57 25.92
CA LYS A 16 -25.73 -32.94 26.45
C LYS A 16 -24.48 -33.31 25.65
N ILE A 17 -24.44 -34.54 25.13
CA ILE A 17 -23.37 -35.01 24.24
C ILE A 17 -23.38 -34.23 22.93
N GLN A 18 -24.57 -34.04 22.33
CA GLN A 18 -24.71 -33.28 21.08
C GLN A 18 -24.33 -31.80 21.26
N ILE A 19 -24.75 -31.17 22.36
CA ILE A 19 -24.37 -29.79 22.69
C ILE A 19 -22.86 -29.66 22.85
N ARG A 20 -22.20 -30.62 23.51
CA ARG A 20 -20.74 -30.61 23.67
C ARG A 20 -20.02 -30.72 22.33
N LYS A 21 -20.47 -31.63 21.46
CA LYS A 21 -19.94 -31.78 20.09
C LYS A 21 -20.10 -30.49 19.29
N PHE A 22 -21.29 -29.91 19.33
CA PHE A 22 -21.59 -28.65 18.64
C PHE A 22 -20.69 -27.50 19.12
N LYS A 23 -20.55 -27.31 20.44
CA LYS A 23 -19.65 -26.30 21.02
C LYS A 23 -18.20 -26.49 20.57
N GLN A 24 -17.76 -27.73 20.45
CA GLN A 24 -16.41 -28.05 20.03
C GLN A 24 -16.19 -27.70 18.55
N VAL A 25 -17.16 -28.01 17.68
CA VAL A 25 -17.13 -27.62 16.26
C VAL A 25 -17.10 -26.10 16.10
N VAL A 26 -17.96 -25.37 16.82
CA VAL A 26 -17.99 -23.90 16.79
C VAL A 26 -16.67 -23.30 17.28
N LYS A 27 -16.08 -23.85 18.34
CA LYS A 27 -14.77 -23.40 18.85
C LYS A 27 -13.68 -23.58 17.80
N ILE A 28 -13.62 -24.73 17.15
CA ILE A 28 -12.63 -25.00 16.09
C ILE A 28 -12.84 -24.03 14.93
N ARG A 29 -14.09 -23.83 14.51
CA ARG A 29 -14.43 -22.90 13.44
C ARG A 29 -14.01 -21.47 13.77
N ALA A 30 -14.29 -20.99 14.98
CA ALA A 30 -13.85 -19.69 15.44
C ALA A 30 -12.33 -19.56 15.41
N ILE A 31 -11.57 -20.57 15.83
CA ILE A 31 -10.11 -20.53 15.78
C ILE A 31 -9.59 -20.48 14.33
N ASN A 32 -10.19 -21.25 13.43
CA ASN A 32 -9.72 -21.38 12.05
C ASN A 32 -10.13 -20.22 11.14
N GLU A 33 -11.31 -19.64 11.37
CA GLU A 33 -11.87 -18.57 10.54
C GLU A 33 -11.59 -17.17 11.09
N THR A 34 -11.17 -17.06 12.36
CA THR A 34 -10.83 -15.75 12.94
C THR A 34 -9.33 -15.52 12.85
N THR A 35 -8.92 -14.56 12.04
CA THR A 35 -7.53 -14.10 12.01
C THR A 35 -7.20 -13.40 13.34
N PRO A 36 -6.17 -13.84 14.09
CA PRO A 36 -5.71 -13.15 15.29
C PRO A 36 -5.44 -11.67 15.03
N ILE A 37 -5.79 -10.81 15.99
CA ILE A 37 -5.63 -9.35 15.90
C ILE A 37 -4.16 -8.97 15.63
N THR A 38 -3.21 -9.71 16.22
CA THR A 38 -1.77 -9.53 16.00
C THR A 38 -1.39 -9.77 14.54
N GLN A 39 -1.86 -10.84 13.91
CA GLN A 39 -1.60 -11.10 12.48
C GLN A 39 -2.13 -9.97 11.59
N ASN A 40 -3.32 -9.44 11.88
CA ASN A 40 -3.88 -8.30 11.15
C ASN A 40 -3.04 -7.02 11.30
N HIS A 41 -2.44 -6.79 12.47
CA HIS A 41 -1.58 -5.63 12.71
C HIS A 41 -0.25 -5.76 11.97
N ASP A 42 0.37 -6.94 12.03
CA ASP A 42 1.65 -7.21 11.38
C ASP A 42 1.53 -7.12 9.85
N GLU A 43 0.47 -7.68 9.28
CA GLU A 43 0.18 -7.53 7.84
C GLU A 43 0.00 -6.07 7.41
N LYS A 44 -0.70 -5.26 8.21
CA LYS A 44 -0.87 -3.83 7.92
C LYS A 44 0.47 -3.10 7.94
N THR A 45 1.31 -3.41 8.92
CA THR A 45 2.65 -2.80 9.05
C THR A 45 3.53 -3.17 7.86
N ALA A 46 3.58 -4.47 7.51
CA ALA A 46 4.34 -4.96 6.35
C ALA A 46 3.87 -4.33 5.02
N ARG A 47 2.57 -4.12 4.83
CA ARG A 47 2.03 -3.42 3.64
C ARG A 47 2.46 -1.96 3.57
N ILE A 48 2.50 -1.27 4.71
CA ILE A 48 2.97 0.11 4.78
C ILE A 48 4.45 0.17 4.41
N ASP A 49 5.28 -0.73 4.93
CA ASP A 49 6.72 -0.77 4.61
C ASP A 49 7.00 -1.03 3.12
N LEU A 50 6.23 -1.91 2.49
CA LEU A 50 6.33 -2.13 1.03
C LEU A 50 5.92 -0.89 0.23
N SER A 51 4.88 -0.18 0.70
CA SER A 51 4.42 1.05 0.04
C SER A 51 5.43 2.19 0.15
N THR A 52 6.08 2.34 1.30
CA THR A 52 7.09 3.38 1.54
C THR A 52 8.35 3.11 0.74
N LEU A 53 8.82 1.85 0.67
CA LEU A 53 9.93 1.45 -0.19
C LEU A 53 9.63 1.69 -1.68
N SER A 54 8.39 1.40 -2.11
CA SER A 54 7.97 1.64 -3.50
C SER A 54 7.98 3.13 -3.83
N ILE A 55 7.49 3.98 -2.93
CA ILE A 55 7.50 5.44 -3.13
C ILE A 55 8.93 6.00 -3.10
N ALA A 56 9.79 5.49 -2.22
CA ALA A 56 11.20 5.91 -2.15
C ALA A 56 11.99 5.55 -3.41
N SER A 57 11.54 4.55 -4.18
CA SER A 57 12.17 4.16 -5.46
C SER A 57 11.79 5.07 -6.63
N LEU A 58 10.77 5.91 -6.48
CA LEU A 58 10.33 6.82 -7.54
C LEU A 58 11.25 8.04 -7.61
N PRO A 59 11.64 8.47 -8.83
CA PRO A 59 12.43 9.67 -9.00
C PRO A 59 11.65 10.89 -8.51
N SER A 60 12.36 11.79 -7.83
CA SER A 60 11.78 13.05 -7.35
C SER A 60 11.32 13.93 -8.52
N GLN A 61 10.36 14.82 -8.28
CA GLN A 61 9.88 15.79 -9.29
C GLN A 61 11.03 16.61 -9.90
N ARG A 62 12.06 16.92 -9.10
CA ARG A 62 13.26 17.64 -9.54
C ARG A 62 14.08 16.82 -10.53
N GLU A 63 14.26 15.53 -10.28
CA GLU A 63 14.99 14.61 -11.17
C GLU A 63 14.24 14.38 -12.48
N ILE A 64 12.92 14.22 -12.42
CA ILE A 64 12.06 14.13 -13.60
C ILE A 64 12.18 15.40 -14.46
N SER A 65 12.13 16.57 -13.83
CA SER A 65 12.24 17.85 -14.55
C SER A 65 13.63 18.03 -15.19
N SER A 66 14.69 17.65 -14.47
CA SER A 66 16.07 17.71 -14.96
C SER A 66 16.30 16.78 -16.17
N THR A 67 15.84 15.53 -16.08
CA THR A 67 15.97 14.53 -17.15
C THR A 67 15.20 14.93 -18.41
N LEU A 68 13.96 15.44 -18.27
CA LEU A 68 13.18 15.97 -19.38
C LEU A 68 13.87 17.15 -20.06
N ASN A 69 14.37 18.11 -19.28
CA ASN A 69 15.09 19.27 -19.83
C ASN A 69 16.37 18.88 -20.54
N ARG A 70 17.10 17.89 -20.02
CA ARG A 70 18.29 17.32 -20.67
C ARG A 70 17.92 16.67 -22.01
N ALA A 71 16.86 15.86 -22.05
CA ALA A 71 16.40 15.21 -23.28
C ALA A 71 15.99 16.22 -24.36
N ARG A 72 15.27 17.29 -24.00
CA ARG A 72 14.89 18.37 -24.94
C ARG A 72 16.10 19.06 -25.57
N ARG A 73 17.15 19.32 -24.79
CA ARG A 73 18.40 19.92 -25.30
C ARG A 73 19.16 19.01 -26.27
N LEU A 74 18.96 17.70 -26.18
CA LEU A 74 19.58 16.72 -27.07
C LEU A 74 18.80 16.53 -28.39
N GLN A 75 17.50 16.81 -28.40
CA GLN A 75 16.65 16.64 -29.59
C GLN A 75 16.46 17.92 -30.42
N ALA A 76 16.65 19.10 -29.84
CA ALA A 76 16.49 20.35 -30.59
C ALA A 76 17.68 20.57 -31.55
N PRO A 77 17.47 20.89 -32.84
CA PRO A 77 18.54 21.49 -33.63
C PRO A 77 19.02 22.73 -32.88
N ARG A 78 20.35 22.93 -32.82
CA ARG A 78 20.93 24.12 -32.20
C ARG A 78 20.50 25.33 -33.01
N ILE A 79 19.40 25.97 -32.63
CA ILE A 79 19.01 27.27 -33.17
C ILE A 79 20.14 28.21 -32.76
N SER A 80 20.91 28.66 -33.75
CA SER A 80 21.91 29.68 -33.55
C SER A 80 21.19 30.95 -33.09
N ASN A 81 21.64 31.54 -31.97
CA ASN A 81 21.15 32.85 -31.52
C ASN A 81 21.35 33.96 -32.58
N SER A 82 22.12 33.69 -33.65
CA SER A 82 22.32 34.60 -34.78
C SER A 82 21.08 34.79 -35.68
N GLN A 83 19.96 34.10 -35.44
CA GLN A 83 18.73 34.22 -36.26
C GLN A 83 17.51 34.74 -35.51
N ILE A 84 17.63 35.09 -34.22
CA ILE A 84 16.45 35.42 -33.40
C ILE A 84 15.96 36.86 -33.64
N PHE A 85 16.80 37.76 -34.18
CA PHE A 85 16.40 39.15 -34.44
C PHE A 85 16.99 39.71 -35.74
N ASP A 86 16.42 39.32 -36.88
CA ASP A 86 16.41 40.21 -38.06
C ASP A 86 15.24 41.19 -37.89
N ILE A 87 15.35 42.08 -36.90
CA ILE A 87 14.45 43.24 -36.84
C ILE A 87 14.91 44.17 -37.97
N SER A 88 14.11 44.29 -39.03
CA SER A 88 14.38 45.25 -40.10
C SER A 88 14.54 46.67 -39.52
N GLU A 89 15.61 47.38 -39.89
CA GLU A 89 15.89 48.78 -39.50
C GLU A 89 14.74 49.76 -39.75
N SER A 90 13.73 49.37 -40.52
CA SER A 90 12.53 50.16 -40.78
C SER A 90 11.65 50.37 -39.54
N TYR A 91 11.74 49.54 -38.49
CA TYR A 91 10.89 49.67 -37.31
C TYR A 91 11.44 50.60 -36.21
N THR A 92 12.72 51.01 -36.28
CA THR A 92 13.35 51.86 -35.25
C THR A 92 13.27 53.36 -35.54
N ARG A 93 12.65 53.78 -36.66
CA ARG A 93 12.73 55.17 -37.13
C ARG A 93 11.56 56.10 -36.78
N THR A 94 10.59 55.70 -35.96
CA THR A 94 9.40 56.52 -35.64
C THR A 94 9.36 57.10 -34.23
N LEU A 95 10.46 57.06 -33.45
CA LEU A 95 10.54 57.69 -32.13
C LEU A 95 11.59 58.82 -32.06
N LYS A 96 11.74 59.58 -33.14
CA LYS A 96 12.36 60.92 -33.10
C LYS A 96 11.61 61.84 -34.03
N ASN A 97 10.65 62.57 -33.46
CA ASN A 97 10.32 63.96 -33.79
C ASN A 97 9.55 64.53 -32.60
#